data_AF-A0A1H8Z588-F1
#
_entry.id   AF-A0A1H8Z588-F1
#
_cell.length_a   1.000
_cell.length_b   1.000
_cell.length_c   1.000
_cell.angle_alpha   90.00
_cell.angle_beta   90.00
_cell.angle_gamma   90.00
#
_symmetry.space_group_name_H-M   'P 1'
#
loop_
_entity.id
_entity.type
_entity.pdbx_description
1 polymer ?
#
loop_
_entity_poly.entity_id
_entity_poly.type
_entity_poly.pdbx_seq_one_letter_code
_entity_poly.pdbx_strand_id
1 'polypeptide(L)'
;MSPVESSIAAIAEKIRRHEGLTAGGLVELLGHASYPLVILVLSVLNMLPGPPGYGGTLAITIMTVTVATLLGRPLQLGGWIGKRRLPPKLLERMMGQMQWFAGLVAKVSRPRLAVLTGPRTQVPTAIFILLVSLPMIIPIPFINAVPNTGIAVICVSRINHDGLGVLLGGVIALIGLGIAGGAIWGASLLATTMLG
;
A
#
# COMPACT_ATOMS: atom_id res chain seq x y z
N MET A 1 6.25 22.20 -3.24
CA MET A 1 5.69 21.04 -2.55
C MET A 1 4.80 20.28 -3.53
N SER A 2 5.05 18.99 -3.71
CA SER A 2 4.18 18.15 -4.52
C SER A 2 2.81 17.94 -3.82
N PRO A 3 1.72 17.66 -4.56
CA PRO A 3 0.40 17.33 -3.97
C PRO A 3 0.43 16.19 -2.94
N VAL A 4 1.37 15.26 -3.11
CA VAL A 4 1.61 14.17 -2.16
C VAL A 4 2.22 14.67 -0.85
N GLU A 5 3.22 15.57 -0.92
CA GLU A 5 3.87 16.13 0.26
C GLU A 5 2.91 16.93 1.13
N SER A 6 2.03 17.73 0.53
CA SER A 6 1.03 18.50 1.29
C SER A 6 0.01 17.59 1.97
N SER A 7 -0.43 16.53 1.28
CA SER A 7 -1.35 15.54 1.84
C SER A 7 -0.70 14.79 3.00
N ILE A 8 0.55 14.34 2.86
CA ILE A 8 1.31 13.66 3.92
C ILE A 8 1.54 14.59 5.11
N ALA A 9 1.86 15.86 4.87
CA ALA A 9 2.05 16.85 5.94
C ALA A 9 0.74 17.09 6.72
N ALA A 10 -0.40 17.21 6.03
CA ALA A 10 -1.70 17.36 6.67
C ALA A 10 -2.10 16.12 7.50
N ILE A 11 -1.77 14.92 7.00
CA ILE A 11 -1.98 13.66 7.72
C ILE A 11 -1.07 13.58 8.94
N ALA A 12 0.21 13.92 8.78
CA ALA A 12 1.18 13.96 9.86
C ALA A 12 0.74 14.86 11.02
N GLU A 13 0.22 16.05 10.71
CA GLU A 13 -0.29 16.96 11.73
C GLU A 13 -1.53 16.38 12.43
N LYS A 14 -2.46 15.80 11.67
CA LYS A 14 -3.65 15.15 12.24
C LYS A 14 -3.31 13.95 13.13
N ILE A 15 -2.31 13.15 12.75
CA ILE A 15 -1.81 12.02 13.54
C ILE A 15 -1.16 12.52 14.83
N ARG A 16 -0.32 13.58 14.77
CA ARG A 16 0.30 14.15 15.98
C ARG A 16 -0.71 14.70 16.98
N ARG A 17 -1.88 15.16 16.52
CA ARG A 17 -2.96 15.66 17.39
C ARG A 17 -3.79 14.56 18.07
N HIS A 18 -3.68 13.31 17.64
CA HIS A 18 -4.46 12.20 18.20
C HIS A 18 -3.54 11.19 18.91
N GLU A 19 -3.65 11.12 20.23
CA GLU A 19 -2.98 10.07 21.00
C GLU A 19 -3.73 8.73 20.86
N GLY A 20 -3.03 7.68 20.41
CA GLY A 20 -3.58 6.33 20.35
C GLY A 20 -4.46 6.02 19.13
N LEU A 21 -4.04 6.46 17.93
CA LEU A 21 -4.73 6.17 16.67
C LEU A 21 -4.93 4.66 16.45
N THR A 22 -6.14 4.27 16.07
CA THR A 22 -6.41 2.90 15.64
C THR A 22 -6.22 2.76 14.13
N ALA A 23 -6.03 1.53 13.63
CA ALA A 23 -5.92 1.29 12.19
C ALA A 23 -7.17 1.73 11.42
N GLY A 24 -8.36 1.59 12.03
CA GLY A 24 -9.62 2.07 11.46
C GLY A 24 -9.68 3.59 11.44
N GLY A 25 -9.31 4.24 12.55
CA GLY A 25 -9.23 5.70 12.64
C GLY A 25 -8.22 6.29 11.66
N LEU A 26 -7.10 5.61 11.42
CA LEU A 26 -6.13 6.00 10.40
C LEU A 26 -6.78 6.03 9.01
N VAL A 27 -7.41 4.94 8.60
CA VAL A 27 -8.03 4.85 7.27
C VAL A 27 -9.25 5.75 7.12
N GLU A 28 -10.03 5.95 8.16
CA GLU A 28 -11.14 6.91 8.14
C GLU A 28 -10.62 8.34 7.93
N LEU A 29 -9.55 8.71 8.64
CA LEU A 29 -8.88 10.00 8.50
C LEU A 29 -8.26 10.20 7.11
N LEU A 30 -7.77 9.14 6.48
CA LEU A 30 -7.18 9.11 5.14
C LEU A 30 -8.23 9.00 4.02
N GLY A 31 -9.35 8.33 4.28
CA GLY A 31 -10.40 8.02 3.30
C GLY A 31 -11.10 9.26 2.76
N HIS A 32 -11.08 10.35 3.54
CA HIS A 32 -11.55 11.67 3.13
C HIS A 32 -10.61 12.37 2.14
N ALA A 33 -9.33 11.95 2.06
CA ALA A 33 -8.34 12.58 1.19
C ALA A 33 -8.34 11.98 -0.22
N SER A 34 -8.06 10.67 -0.35
CA SER A 34 -8.21 9.93 -1.62
C SER A 34 -7.89 8.43 -1.45
N TYR A 35 -8.49 7.59 -2.31
CA TYR A 35 -8.23 6.15 -2.36
C TYR A 35 -6.73 5.76 -2.54
N PRO A 36 -6.00 6.32 -3.52
CA PRO A 36 -4.60 5.95 -3.72
C PRO A 36 -3.74 6.28 -2.50
N LEU A 37 -4.11 7.34 -1.79
CA LEU A 37 -3.41 7.75 -0.57
C LEU A 37 -3.65 6.75 0.57
N VAL A 38 -4.86 6.23 0.73
CA VAL A 38 -5.15 5.16 1.72
C VAL A 38 -4.32 3.91 1.42
N ILE A 39 -4.26 3.48 0.16
CA ILE A 39 -3.45 2.32 -0.22
C ILE A 39 -1.97 2.57 -0.02
N LEU A 40 -1.47 3.76 -0.35
CA LEU A 40 -0.08 4.14 -0.10
C LEU A 40 0.28 3.93 1.36
N VAL A 41 -0.58 4.39 2.27
CA VAL A 41 -0.37 4.24 3.71
C VAL A 41 -0.31 2.79 4.13
N LEU A 42 -1.29 2.01 3.71
CA LEU A 42 -1.38 0.59 4.05
C LEU A 42 -0.21 -0.20 3.46
N SER A 43 0.23 0.14 2.25
CA SER A 43 1.38 -0.50 1.59
C SER A 43 2.67 -0.19 2.33
N VAL A 44 2.89 1.08 2.71
CA VAL A 44 4.06 1.48 3.52
C VAL A 44 4.05 0.80 4.88
N LEU A 45 2.90 0.71 5.54
CA LEU A 45 2.75 -0.03 6.79
C LEU A 45 3.08 -1.52 6.62
N ASN A 46 2.74 -2.10 5.47
CA ASN A 46 2.98 -3.52 5.17
C ASN A 46 4.43 -3.79 4.71
N MET A 47 5.18 -2.75 4.32
CA MET A 47 6.64 -2.85 4.13
C MET A 47 7.41 -2.93 5.45
N LEU A 48 6.84 -2.40 6.54
CA LEU A 48 7.48 -2.45 7.85
C LEU A 48 7.39 -3.87 8.42
N PRO A 49 8.52 -4.48 8.83
CA PRO A 49 8.50 -5.80 9.44
C PRO A 49 7.77 -5.71 10.79
N GLY A 50 6.61 -6.34 10.84
CA GLY A 50 5.78 -6.47 12.04
C GLY A 50 5.79 -7.89 12.61
N PRO A 51 5.05 -8.13 13.70
CA PRO A 51 4.84 -9.49 14.22
C PRO A 51 4.28 -10.43 13.14
N PRO A 52 4.58 -11.74 13.20
CA PRO A 52 4.03 -12.70 12.25
C PRO A 52 2.49 -12.59 12.17
N GLY A 53 1.95 -12.53 10.94
CA GLY A 53 0.52 -12.30 10.68
C GLY A 53 0.10 -10.83 10.48
N TYR A 54 0.95 -9.86 10.82
CA TYR A 54 0.68 -8.43 10.60
C TYR A 54 0.61 -8.06 9.10
N GLY A 55 1.52 -8.59 8.29
CA GLY A 55 1.54 -8.31 6.85
C GLY A 55 0.31 -8.84 6.11
N GLY A 56 -0.16 -10.05 6.48
CA GLY A 56 -1.39 -10.62 5.92
C GLY A 56 -2.64 -9.82 6.29
N THR A 57 -2.72 -9.30 7.52
CA THR A 57 -3.86 -8.44 7.93
C THR A 57 -3.88 -7.12 7.17
N LEU A 58 -2.71 -6.53 6.90
CA LEU A 58 -2.61 -5.34 6.05
C LEU A 58 -2.92 -5.63 4.59
N ALA A 59 -2.48 -6.77 4.04
CA ALA A 59 -2.82 -7.18 2.68
C ALA A 59 -4.34 -7.32 2.52
N ILE A 60 -5.02 -8.01 3.45
CA ILE A 60 -6.48 -8.12 3.48
C ILE A 60 -7.13 -6.73 3.55
N THR A 61 -6.57 -5.83 4.36
CA THR A 61 -7.06 -4.46 4.47
C THR A 61 -6.94 -3.69 3.15
N ILE A 62 -5.81 -3.80 2.46
CA ILE A 62 -5.60 -3.23 1.12
C ILE A 62 -6.64 -3.78 0.14
N MET A 63 -6.90 -5.09 0.17
CA MET A 63 -7.93 -5.71 -0.69
C MET A 63 -9.32 -5.18 -0.39
N THR A 64 -9.71 -5.10 0.89
CA THR A 64 -11.03 -4.57 1.29
C THR A 64 -11.21 -3.13 0.86
N VAL A 65 -10.20 -2.27 1.05
CA VAL A 65 -10.21 -0.87 0.59
C VAL A 65 -10.29 -0.78 -0.93
N THR A 66 -9.59 -1.65 -1.64
CA THR A 66 -9.60 -1.74 -3.11
C THR A 66 -10.96 -2.16 -3.64
N VAL A 67 -11.58 -3.18 -3.05
CA VAL A 67 -12.92 -3.65 -3.39
C VAL A 67 -13.97 -2.59 -3.07
N ALA A 68 -13.90 -1.95 -1.90
CA ALA A 68 -14.80 -0.86 -1.53
C ALA A 68 -14.74 0.28 -2.55
N THR A 69 -13.54 0.61 -3.03
CA THR A 69 -13.35 1.63 -4.06
C THR A 69 -13.93 1.22 -5.41
N LEU A 70 -13.75 -0.04 -5.82
CA LEU A 70 -14.35 -0.58 -7.05
C LEU A 70 -15.88 -0.55 -6.99
N LEU A 71 -16.45 -0.77 -5.81
CA LEU A 71 -17.90 -0.74 -5.56
C LEU A 71 -18.44 0.68 -5.29
N GLY A 72 -17.59 1.71 -5.29
CA GLY A 72 -17.97 3.09 -4.95
C GLY A 72 -18.47 3.27 -3.51
N ARG A 73 -18.11 2.35 -2.60
CA ARG A 73 -18.52 2.38 -1.19
C ARG A 73 -17.58 3.27 -0.36
N PRO A 74 -18.08 3.86 0.74
CA PRO A 74 -17.25 4.62 1.66
C PRO A 74 -16.15 3.73 2.25
N LEU A 75 -14.95 4.31 2.37
CA LEU A 75 -13.76 3.64 2.89
C LEU A 75 -13.87 3.46 4.42
N GLN A 76 -14.58 2.42 4.85
CA GLN A 76 -14.75 2.09 6.27
C GLN A 76 -14.07 0.76 6.60
N LEU A 77 -13.14 0.80 7.55
CA LEU A 77 -12.55 -0.40 8.16
C LEU A 77 -13.37 -0.83 9.37
N GLY A 78 -14.45 -1.56 9.10
CA GLY A 78 -15.23 -2.23 10.14
C GLY A 78 -14.51 -3.49 10.67
N GLY A 79 -14.56 -3.73 11.98
CA GLY A 79 -14.17 -5.01 12.60
C GLY A 79 -12.97 -4.97 13.55
N TRP A 80 -12.44 -6.16 13.90
CA TRP A 80 -11.35 -6.35 14.87
C TRP A 80 -10.02 -5.71 14.44
N ILE A 81 -9.79 -5.61 13.12
CA ILE A 81 -8.62 -4.98 12.51
C ILE A 81 -8.65 -3.46 12.74
N GLY A 82 -9.80 -2.82 12.55
CA GLY A 82 -9.98 -1.38 12.73
C GLY A 82 -9.81 -0.92 14.19
N LYS A 83 -10.02 -1.81 15.17
CA LYS A 83 -9.87 -1.51 16.60
C LYS A 83 -8.43 -1.64 17.13
N ARG A 84 -7.49 -2.15 16.34
CA ARG A 84 -6.09 -2.28 16.77
C ARG A 84 -5.43 -0.91 16.89
N ARG A 85 -4.86 -0.62 18.07
CA ARG A 85 -4.06 0.58 18.31
C ARG A 85 -2.72 0.46 17.59
N LEU A 86 -2.34 1.51 16.85
CA LEU A 86 -1.05 1.59 16.19
C LEU A 86 -0.03 2.21 17.17
N PRO A 87 1.12 1.56 17.40
CA PRO A 87 2.14 2.12 18.29
C PRO A 87 2.72 3.42 17.69
N PRO A 88 3.02 4.45 18.50
CA PRO A 88 3.56 5.73 18.02
C PRO A 88 4.82 5.58 17.16
N LYS A 89 5.74 4.69 17.57
CA LYS A 89 6.96 4.37 16.81
C LYS A 89 6.69 3.85 15.40
N LEU A 90 5.59 3.12 15.20
CA LEU A 90 5.21 2.62 13.87
C LEU A 90 4.69 3.76 13.00
N LEU A 91 3.91 4.68 13.57
CA LEU A 91 3.41 5.87 12.88
C LEU A 91 4.58 6.78 12.46
N GLU A 92 5.57 6.99 13.33
CA GLU A 92 6.78 7.74 12.99
C GLU A 92 7.57 7.12 11.84
N ARG A 93 7.81 5.79 11.88
CA ARG A 93 8.49 5.07 10.80
C ARG A 93 7.73 5.14 9.49
N MET A 94 6.42 4.94 9.54
CA MET A 94 5.53 5.07 8.39
C MET A 94 5.63 6.46 7.78
N MET A 95 5.61 7.51 8.60
CA MET A 95 5.76 8.89 8.16
C MET A 95 7.13 9.15 7.52
N GLY A 96 8.21 8.63 8.12
CA GLY A 96 9.55 8.74 7.54
C GLY A 96 9.65 8.08 6.15
N GLN A 97 9.09 6.89 5.99
CA GLN A 97 9.02 6.23 4.68
C GLN A 97 8.14 6.99 3.68
N MET A 98 6.98 7.48 4.11
CA MET A 98 6.12 8.30 3.26
C MET A 98 6.84 9.55 2.76
N GLN A 99 7.56 10.26 3.63
CA GLN A 99 8.35 11.42 3.25
C GLN A 99 9.46 11.05 2.27
N TRP A 100 10.12 9.91 2.49
CA TRP A 100 11.13 9.40 1.55
C TRP A 100 10.53 9.11 0.17
N PHE A 101 9.40 8.39 0.09
CA PHE A 101 8.69 8.12 -1.17
C PHE A 101 8.18 9.40 -1.83
N ALA A 102 7.64 10.34 -1.05
CA ALA A 102 7.19 11.63 -1.53
C ALA A 102 8.34 12.43 -2.14
N GLY A 103 9.51 12.47 -1.48
CA GLY A 103 10.71 13.13 -1.99
C GLY A 103 11.31 12.41 -3.22
N LEU A 104 11.28 11.08 -3.25
CA LEU A 104 11.73 10.29 -4.39
C LEU A 104 10.90 10.60 -5.63
N VAL A 105 9.58 10.65 -5.46
CA VAL A 105 8.66 10.95 -6.56
C VAL A 105 8.63 12.44 -6.87
N ALA A 106 8.80 13.36 -5.91
CA ALA A 106 8.92 14.79 -6.21
C ALA A 106 10.10 15.10 -7.16
N LYS A 107 11.18 14.32 -7.09
CA LYS A 107 12.33 14.43 -8.01
C LYS A 107 12.06 13.86 -9.40
N VAL A 108 11.16 12.89 -9.53
CA VAL A 108 10.86 12.17 -10.79
C VAL A 108 9.60 12.69 -11.47
N SER A 109 8.65 13.20 -10.69
CA SER A 109 7.30 13.57 -11.10
C SER A 109 7.29 14.85 -11.91
N ARG A 110 7.34 14.69 -13.23
CA ARG A 110 6.86 15.69 -14.17
C ARG A 110 5.46 15.23 -14.63
N PRO A 111 4.46 16.11 -14.75
CA PRO A 111 3.13 15.77 -15.22
C PRO A 111 3.20 15.32 -16.68
N ARG A 112 3.49 14.04 -16.90
CA ARG A 112 3.65 13.40 -18.20
C ARG A 112 2.66 12.24 -18.21
N LEU A 113 1.87 12.14 -19.29
CA LEU A 113 0.80 11.15 -19.47
C LEU A 113 -0.33 11.21 -18.44
N ALA A 114 -0.93 12.38 -18.22
CA ALA A 114 -2.14 12.54 -17.40
C ALA A 114 -3.32 11.65 -17.84
N VAL A 115 -3.30 11.16 -19.09
CA VAL A 115 -4.26 10.18 -19.64
C VAL A 115 -4.24 8.85 -18.86
N LEU A 116 -3.08 8.44 -18.36
CA LEU A 116 -2.90 7.19 -17.60
C LEU A 116 -3.28 7.32 -16.11
N THR A 117 -3.50 8.54 -15.61
CA THR A 117 -3.91 8.81 -14.22
C THR A 117 -5.33 9.35 -14.10
N GLY A 118 -6.08 9.37 -15.21
CA GLY A 118 -7.47 9.81 -15.23
C GLY A 118 -8.45 8.84 -14.54
N PRO A 119 -9.73 9.23 -14.39
CA PRO A 119 -10.76 8.41 -13.71
C PRO A 119 -10.93 7.04 -14.35
N ARG A 120 -10.73 6.94 -15.67
CA ARG A 120 -10.87 5.70 -16.45
C ARG A 120 -9.82 4.64 -16.11
N THR A 121 -8.63 5.04 -15.65
CA THR A 121 -7.58 4.08 -15.26
C THR A 121 -7.69 3.66 -13.80
N GLN A 122 -8.63 4.23 -13.04
CA GLN A 122 -8.84 3.86 -11.65
C GLN A 122 -9.22 2.39 -11.47
N VAL A 123 -10.16 1.90 -12.27
CA VAL A 123 -10.63 0.52 -12.22
C VAL A 123 -9.53 -0.48 -12.58
N PRO A 124 -8.81 -0.36 -13.72
CA PRO A 124 -7.75 -1.33 -14.05
C PRO A 124 -6.59 -1.28 -13.04
N THR A 125 -6.22 -0.11 -12.52
CA THR A 125 -5.20 -0.05 -11.45
C THR A 125 -5.68 -0.70 -10.16
N ALA A 126 -6.93 -0.49 -9.76
CA ALA A 126 -7.49 -1.13 -8.57
C ALA A 126 -7.53 -2.66 -8.74
N ILE A 127 -7.95 -3.17 -9.91
CA ILE A 127 -7.90 -4.60 -10.23
C ILE A 127 -6.46 -5.13 -10.15
N PHE A 128 -5.48 -4.40 -10.71
CA PHE A 128 -4.08 -4.79 -10.64
C PHE A 128 -3.57 -4.87 -9.19
N ILE A 129 -3.87 -3.87 -8.36
CA ILE A 129 -3.50 -3.89 -6.94
C ILE A 129 -4.17 -5.08 -6.22
N LEU A 130 -5.43 -5.39 -6.53
CA LEU A 130 -6.15 -6.54 -5.97
C LEU A 130 -5.46 -7.85 -6.33
N LEU A 131 -5.05 -8.02 -7.59
CA LEU A 131 -4.35 -9.21 -8.09
C LEU A 131 -2.97 -9.38 -7.42
N VAL A 132 -2.21 -8.29 -7.28
CA VAL A 132 -0.91 -8.32 -6.59
C VAL A 132 -1.08 -8.62 -5.09
N SER A 133 -2.17 -8.15 -4.47
CA SER A 133 -2.40 -8.33 -3.02
C SER A 133 -2.85 -9.75 -2.64
N LEU A 134 -3.48 -10.50 -3.55
CA LEU A 134 -3.95 -11.89 -3.33
C LEU A 134 -2.86 -12.81 -2.75
N PRO A 135 -1.70 -12.99 -3.41
CA PRO A 135 -0.64 -13.87 -2.92
C PRO A 135 0.06 -13.35 -1.66
N MET A 136 -0.05 -12.04 -1.38
CA MET A 136 0.55 -11.41 -0.19
C MET A 136 -0.19 -11.75 1.12
N ILE A 137 -1.36 -12.39 1.03
CA ILE A 137 -2.06 -12.94 2.20
C ILE A 137 -1.18 -13.98 2.91
N ILE A 138 -0.36 -14.71 2.15
CA ILE A 138 0.59 -15.66 2.74
C ILE A 138 1.65 -14.85 3.49
N PRO A 139 1.75 -15.01 4.83
CA PRO A 139 2.64 -14.20 5.64
C PRO A 139 4.07 -14.73 5.55
N ILE A 140 4.68 -14.65 4.37
CA ILE A 140 6.12 -14.88 4.24
C ILE A 140 6.82 -13.56 4.57
N PRO A 141 7.59 -13.49 5.68
CA PRO A 141 8.25 -12.26 6.08
C PRO A 141 9.21 -11.80 4.98
N PHE A 142 9.36 -10.49 4.82
CA PHE A 142 10.18 -9.80 3.81
C PHE A 142 9.73 -9.89 2.35
N ILE A 143 9.11 -10.99 1.93
CA ILE A 143 8.66 -11.18 0.54
C ILE A 143 7.62 -10.13 0.14
N ASN A 144 6.74 -9.76 1.06
CA ASN A 144 5.68 -8.78 0.82
C ASN A 144 6.18 -7.33 0.71
N ALA A 145 7.43 -7.04 1.06
CA ALA A 145 7.97 -5.67 1.01
C ALA A 145 8.16 -5.18 -0.43
N VAL A 146 8.64 -6.04 -1.34
CA VAL A 146 8.88 -5.70 -2.75
C VAL A 146 7.59 -5.35 -3.50
N PRO A 147 6.53 -6.20 -3.49
CA PRO A 147 5.27 -5.86 -4.15
C PRO A 147 4.59 -4.64 -3.53
N ASN A 148 4.63 -4.46 -2.20
CA ASN A 148 4.13 -3.24 -1.56
C ASN A 148 4.88 -1.98 -1.97
N THR A 149 6.19 -2.09 -2.24
CA THR A 149 6.97 -0.97 -2.79
C THR A 149 6.44 -0.58 -4.16
N GLY A 150 6.15 -1.57 -5.02
CA GLY A 150 5.54 -1.33 -6.32
C GLY A 150 4.17 -0.66 -6.20
N ILE A 151 3.30 -1.15 -5.32
CA ILE A 151 1.99 -0.55 -5.04
C ILE A 151 2.15 0.89 -4.51
N ALA A 152 3.07 1.13 -3.57
CA ALA A 152 3.36 2.46 -3.04
C ALA A 152 3.79 3.43 -4.16
N VAL A 153 4.69 3.01 -5.05
CA VAL A 153 5.11 3.81 -6.21
C VAL A 153 3.91 4.11 -7.12
N ILE A 154 3.09 3.10 -7.46
CA ILE A 154 1.86 3.30 -8.25
C ILE A 154 0.97 4.37 -7.61
N CYS A 155 0.71 4.26 -6.30
CA CYS A 155 -0.17 5.19 -5.59
C CYS A 155 0.38 6.62 -5.58
N VAL A 156 1.67 6.81 -5.30
CA VAL A 156 2.30 8.14 -5.33
C VAL A 156 2.25 8.74 -6.73
N SER A 157 2.56 7.94 -7.76
CA SER A 157 2.50 8.37 -9.15
C SER A 157 1.09 8.75 -9.58
N ARG A 158 0.07 8.04 -9.09
CA ARG A 158 -1.34 8.41 -9.32
C ARG A 158 -1.73 9.72 -8.67
N ILE A 159 -1.31 9.97 -7.42
CA ILE A 159 -1.61 11.24 -6.72
C ILE A 159 -0.94 12.42 -7.44
N ASN A 160 0.27 12.21 -7.98
CA ASN A 160 1.01 13.23 -8.72
C ASN A 160 0.68 13.29 -10.23
N HIS A 161 -0.29 12.51 -10.71
CA HIS A 161 -0.65 12.41 -12.13
C HIS A 161 0.49 12.00 -13.08
N ASP A 162 1.46 11.22 -12.59
CA ASP A 162 2.59 10.70 -13.36
C ASP A 162 2.28 9.29 -13.91
N GLY A 163 2.06 9.17 -15.23
CA GLY A 163 1.75 7.90 -15.88
C GLY A 163 2.95 6.95 -16.02
N LEU A 164 4.18 7.47 -16.11
CA LEU A 164 5.39 6.65 -16.23
C LEU A 164 5.72 5.97 -14.90
N GLY A 165 5.53 6.70 -13.80
CA GLY A 165 5.71 6.14 -12.46
C GLY A 165 4.73 5.00 -12.15
N VAL A 166 3.51 5.04 -12.69
CA VAL A 166 2.54 3.92 -12.58
C VAL A 166 3.07 2.66 -13.28
N LEU A 167 3.66 2.79 -14.47
CA LEU A 167 4.24 1.66 -15.19
C LEU A 167 5.46 1.08 -14.45
N LEU A 168 6.36 1.94 -13.98
CA LEU A 168 7.52 1.53 -13.19
C LEU A 168 7.10 0.81 -11.90
N GLY A 169 6.14 1.37 -11.16
CA GLY A 169 5.58 0.73 -9.98
C GLY A 169 4.90 -0.61 -10.30
N GLY A 170 4.24 -0.72 -11.46
CA GLY A 170 3.69 -1.97 -11.97
C GLY A 170 4.76 -3.03 -12.24
N VAL A 171 5.87 -2.67 -12.88
CA VAL A 171 7.01 -3.57 -13.12
C VAL A 171 7.61 -4.03 -11.79
N ILE A 172 7.82 -3.13 -10.83
CA ILE A 172 8.33 -3.47 -9.50
C ILE A 172 7.38 -4.45 -8.78
N ALA A 173 6.07 -4.19 -8.86
CA ALA A 173 5.06 -5.06 -8.27
C ALA A 173 5.07 -6.47 -8.91
N LEU A 174 5.22 -6.56 -10.23
CA LEU A 174 5.33 -7.83 -10.95
C LEU A 174 6.61 -8.59 -10.61
N ILE A 175 7.74 -7.90 -10.49
CA ILE A 175 9.00 -8.52 -10.03
C ILE A 175 8.81 -9.06 -8.60
N GLY A 176 8.22 -8.26 -7.71
CA GLY A 176 7.89 -8.70 -6.35
C GLY A 176 6.97 -9.91 -6.31
N LEU A 177 5.97 -9.94 -7.20
CA LEU A 177 5.06 -11.07 -7.36
C LEU A 177 5.80 -12.33 -7.85
N GLY A 178 6.72 -12.19 -8.81
CA GLY A 178 7.55 -13.29 -9.30
C GLY A 178 8.46 -13.86 -8.21
N ILE A 179 9.08 -13.00 -7.40
CA ILE A 179 9.89 -13.41 -6.23
C ILE A 179 9.03 -14.16 -5.22
N ALA A 180 7.84 -13.64 -4.92
CA ALA A 180 6.90 -14.28 -4.01
C ALA A 180 6.46 -15.67 -4.51
N GLY A 181 6.07 -15.76 -5.79
CA GLY A 181 5.69 -17.01 -6.43
C GLY A 181 6.83 -18.03 -6.45
N GLY A 182 8.04 -17.59 -6.79
CA GLY A 182 9.24 -18.44 -6.77
C GLY A 182 9.56 -18.98 -5.37
N ALA A 183 9.41 -18.16 -4.33
CA ALA A 183 9.62 -18.61 -2.95
C ALA A 183 8.56 -19.61 -2.48
N ILE A 184 7.29 -19.41 -2.84
CA ILE A 184 6.20 -20.35 -2.55
C ILE A 184 6.46 -21.69 -3.25
N TRP A 185 6.88 -21.65 -4.51
CA TRP A 185 7.23 -22.84 -5.29
C TRP A 185 8.44 -23.58 -4.73
N GLY A 186 9.47 -22.85 -4.29
CA GLY A 186 10.63 -23.44 -3.62
C GLY A 186 10.25 -24.12 -2.30
N ALA A 187 9.35 -23.50 -1.53
CA ALA A 187 8.85 -24.07 -0.29
C ALA A 187 8.00 -25.34 -0.53
N SER A 188 7.17 -25.37 -1.57
CA SER A 188 6.36 -26.56 -1.91
C SER A 188 7.23 -27.73 -2.37
N LEU A 189 8.28 -27.46 -3.18
CA LEU A 189 9.26 -28.46 -3.58
C LEU A 189 9.97 -29.09 -2.37
N LEU A 190 10.48 -28.26 -1.44
CA LEU A 190 11.13 -28.73 -0.23
C LEU A 190 10.21 -29.59 0.64
N ALA A 191 8.94 -29.20 0.77
CA ALA A 191 7.95 -29.98 1.49
C ALA A 191 7.70 -31.34 0.83
N THR A 192 7.60 -31.39 -0.50
CA THR A 192 7.42 -32.67 -1.22
C THR A 192 8.63 -33.61 -1.12
N THR A 193 9.85 -33.08 -1.10
CA THR A 193 11.08 -33.89 -0.92
C THR A 193 11.31 -34.38 0.50
N MET A 194 10.65 -33.80 1.50
CA MET A 194 10.76 -34.24 2.91
C MET A 194 9.68 -35.26 3.30
N LEU A 195 8.62 -35.37 2.49
CA LEU A 195 7.48 -36.26 2.72
C LEU A 195 7.50 -37.55 1.88
N GLY A 196 8.48 -37.70 0.97
CA GLY A 196 8.70 -38.89 0.15
C GLY A 196 10.06 -39.50 0.43
#